data_AF-A0A5B1BG27-F1
#
_entry.id   AF-A0A5B1BG27-F1
#
_cell.length_a   1.000
_cell.length_b   1.000
_cell.length_c   1.000
_cell.angle_alpha   90.00
_cell.angle_beta   90.00
_cell.angle_gamma   90.00
#
_symmetry.space_group_name_H-M   'P 1'
#
loop_
_entity.id
_entity.type
_entity.pdbx_description
1 polymer ?
#
loop_
_entity_poly.entity_id
_entity_poly.type
_entity_poly.pdbx_seq_one_letter_code
_entity_poly.pdbx_strand_id
1 'polypeptide(L)'
;MRKLLLFFGLMTIGTVTLIAQNQHQTFGQTILMYVDGDMLKVADSDVALVQKSIILKDCTVLNPDGSFRAMDGYQSRLKDGECMDMYGIKYRNEYQYRYKTKKENKGLAQSQIDNRYQNKLHYIKVSGKVYQVTNASQERLRKNVNLGNGILIEPFGIYKESGKEQVRLKDGECFSMGGIKFESSYDQRKMSVKNIRETRLEIQ
;
A
#
# COMPACT_ATOMS: atom_id res chain seq x y z
N MET A 1 -40.15 -41.30 -48.46
CA MET A 1 -41.46 -41.09 -47.80
C MET A 1 -41.23 -40.30 -46.51
N ARG A 2 -41.93 -39.13 -46.38
CA ARG A 2 -42.55 -38.50 -45.19
C ARG A 2 -41.78 -38.58 -43.84
N LYS A 3 -41.50 -37.51 -43.07
CA LYS A 3 -42.10 -36.17 -42.86
C LYS A 3 -40.98 -35.21 -42.39
N LEU A 4 -40.73 -34.06 -43.01
CA LEU A 4 -41.39 -32.75 -42.87
C LEU A 4 -41.14 -32.02 -41.53
N LEU A 5 -40.27 -31.00 -41.61
CA LEU A 5 -40.29 -29.67 -40.98
C LEU A 5 -40.40 -29.54 -39.46
N LEU A 6 -39.43 -28.83 -38.86
CA LEU A 6 -39.74 -27.67 -38.02
C LEU A 6 -38.64 -26.62 -38.10
N PHE A 7 -39.11 -25.38 -38.19
CA PHE A 7 -38.46 -24.17 -38.66
C PHE A 7 -37.57 -23.48 -37.60
N PHE A 8 -36.59 -22.76 -38.15
CA PHE A 8 -35.95 -21.53 -37.69
C PHE A 8 -36.66 -20.66 -36.63
N GLY A 9 -35.86 -20.13 -35.70
CA GLY A 9 -36.14 -18.99 -34.80
C GLY A 9 -35.46 -19.25 -33.46
N LEU A 10 -34.54 -18.44 -32.91
CA LEU A 10 -34.33 -17.01 -32.98
C LEU A 10 -32.83 -16.78 -32.70
N MET A 11 -32.13 -16.09 -33.59
CA MET A 11 -30.79 -15.59 -33.34
C MET A 11 -30.91 -14.38 -32.41
N THR A 12 -30.94 -14.60 -31.09
CA THR A 12 -30.75 -13.49 -30.15
C THR A 12 -29.27 -13.19 -30.08
N ILE A 13 -28.89 -12.08 -30.71
CA ILE A 13 -27.65 -11.38 -30.45
C ILE A 13 -27.70 -10.98 -28.97
N GLY A 14 -27.18 -11.84 -28.10
CA GLY A 14 -26.87 -11.47 -26.74
C GLY A 14 -25.75 -10.45 -26.83
N THR A 15 -26.10 -9.16 -26.75
CA THR A 15 -25.12 -8.11 -26.54
C THR A 15 -24.35 -8.47 -25.28
N VAL A 16 -23.11 -8.92 -25.46
CA VAL A 16 -22.15 -9.01 -24.37
C VAL A 16 -21.89 -7.56 -23.96
N THR A 17 -22.67 -7.05 -23.02
CA THR A 17 -22.27 -5.84 -22.31
C THR A 17 -21.04 -6.24 -21.52
N LEU A 18 -19.87 -6.03 -22.12
CA LEU A 18 -18.63 -5.86 -21.39
C LEU A 18 -18.87 -4.66 -20.47
N ILE A 19 -19.34 -4.94 -19.25
CA ILE A 19 -19.22 -3.99 -18.17
C ILE A 19 -17.71 -3.93 -17.92
N ALA A 20 -17.05 -2.98 -18.58
CA ALA A 20 -15.75 -2.51 -18.15
C ALA A 20 -15.96 -2.02 -16.71
N GLN A 21 -15.68 -2.90 -15.75
CA GLN A 21 -15.74 -2.60 -14.34
C GLN A 21 -14.63 -1.59 -14.04
N ASN A 22 -14.94 -0.31 -14.23
CA ASN A 22 -14.34 0.75 -13.44
C ASN A 22 -14.89 0.60 -12.01
N GLN A 23 -14.48 -0.48 -11.34
CA GLN A 23 -14.59 -0.56 -9.90
C GLN A 23 -13.62 0.49 -9.35
N HIS A 24 -14.18 1.55 -8.78
CA HIS A 24 -13.47 2.33 -7.79
C HIS A 24 -13.22 1.37 -6.60
N GLN A 25 -12.15 0.57 -6.69
CA GLN A 25 -11.80 -0.40 -5.67
C GLN A 25 -11.48 0.39 -4.40
N THR A 26 -12.29 0.19 -3.37
CA THR A 26 -12.03 0.76 -2.04
C THR A 26 -10.83 0.02 -1.45
N PHE A 27 -9.63 0.49 -1.79
CA PHE A 27 -8.34 -0.14 -1.46
C PHE A 27 -8.14 -0.43 0.04
N GLY A 28 -8.94 0.18 0.93
CA GLY A 28 -8.88 -0.02 2.38
C GLY A 28 -9.22 -1.42 2.88
N GLN A 29 -9.88 -2.27 2.06
CA GLN A 29 -10.29 -3.63 2.46
C GLN A 29 -9.65 -4.75 1.64
N THR A 30 -8.73 -4.43 0.72
CA THR A 30 -8.02 -5.45 -0.07
C THR A 30 -6.87 -6.04 0.73
N ILE A 31 -6.80 -7.37 0.79
CA ILE A 31 -5.69 -8.11 1.38
C ILE A 31 -5.11 -9.12 0.38
N LEU A 32 -3.80 -9.30 0.43
CA LEU A 32 -3.03 -10.23 -0.38
C LEU A 32 -2.58 -11.37 0.54
N MET A 33 -3.02 -12.59 0.27
CA MET A 33 -2.78 -13.76 1.14
C MET A 33 -1.99 -14.82 0.39
N TYR A 34 -1.01 -15.43 1.05
CA TYR A 34 -0.25 -16.55 0.49
C TYR A 34 -0.77 -17.85 1.11
N VAL A 35 -1.35 -18.72 0.30
CA VAL A 35 -1.95 -19.99 0.74
C VAL A 35 -1.63 -21.09 -0.27
N ASP A 36 -1.12 -22.22 0.20
CA ASP A 36 -0.84 -23.42 -0.61
C ASP A 36 0.08 -23.16 -1.82
N GLY A 37 0.95 -22.16 -1.73
CA GLY A 37 1.85 -21.78 -2.82
C GLY A 37 1.30 -20.70 -3.75
N ASP A 38 0.04 -20.31 -3.61
CA ASP A 38 -0.63 -19.32 -4.43
C ASP A 38 -0.83 -18.00 -3.69
N MET A 39 -0.65 -16.89 -4.43
CA MET A 39 -1.06 -15.57 -3.97
C MET A 39 -2.50 -15.29 -4.36
N LEU A 40 -3.32 -14.95 -3.37
CA LEU A 40 -4.72 -14.58 -3.52
C LEU A 40 -4.91 -13.09 -3.20
N LYS A 41 -5.65 -12.38 -4.05
CA LYS A 41 -6.19 -11.05 -3.77
C LYS A 41 -7.62 -11.21 -3.29
N VAL A 42 -7.89 -10.80 -2.06
CA VAL A 42 -9.22 -10.81 -1.45
C VAL A 42 -9.69 -9.37 -1.28
N ALA A 43 -10.82 -9.02 -1.90
CA ALA A 43 -11.42 -7.68 -1.83
C ALA A 43 -12.94 -7.79 -1.78
N ASP A 44 -13.58 -7.21 -0.75
CA ASP A 44 -15.04 -7.11 -0.62
C ASP A 44 -15.83 -8.41 -0.90
N SER A 45 -15.23 -9.57 -0.56
CA SER A 45 -15.71 -10.96 -0.76
C SER A 45 -15.36 -11.63 -2.09
N ASP A 46 -14.74 -10.91 -3.02
CA ASP A 46 -14.14 -11.49 -4.22
C ASP A 46 -12.73 -12.03 -3.91
N VAL A 47 -12.42 -13.21 -4.44
CA VAL A 47 -11.11 -13.84 -4.37
C VAL A 47 -10.59 -14.08 -5.78
N ALA A 48 -9.39 -13.60 -6.07
CA ALA A 48 -8.74 -13.78 -7.36
C ALA A 48 -7.29 -14.21 -7.19
N LEU A 49 -6.82 -15.11 -8.07
CA LEU A 49 -5.42 -15.50 -8.11
C LEU A 49 -4.57 -14.35 -8.68
N VAL A 50 -3.46 -14.06 -8.02
CA VAL A 50 -2.50 -13.06 -8.45
C VAL A 50 -1.57 -13.69 -9.49
N GLN A 51 -1.82 -13.42 -10.76
CA GLN A 51 -1.03 -13.99 -11.87
C GLN A 51 0.23 -13.18 -12.22
N LYS A 52 0.27 -11.91 -11.81
CA LYS A 52 1.37 -10.98 -12.10
C LYS A 52 1.73 -10.23 -10.84
N SER A 53 2.97 -9.78 -10.76
CA SER A 53 3.44 -8.98 -9.64
C SER A 53 2.57 -7.75 -9.43
N ILE A 54 2.28 -7.45 -8.16
CA ILE A 54 1.50 -6.30 -7.73
C ILE A 54 2.47 -5.29 -7.13
N ILE A 55 2.37 -4.04 -7.57
CA ILE A 55 3.04 -2.92 -6.92
C ILE A 55 2.07 -2.36 -5.87
N LEU A 56 2.47 -2.45 -4.60
CA LEU A 56 1.71 -1.92 -3.47
C LEU A 56 1.85 -0.40 -3.41
N LYS A 57 1.00 0.25 -2.59
CA LYS A 57 1.00 1.71 -2.44
C LYS A 57 2.28 2.24 -1.80
N ASP A 58 3.06 1.41 -1.11
CA ASP A 58 4.36 1.79 -0.58
C ASP A 58 5.52 1.42 -1.54
N CYS A 59 5.20 1.16 -2.80
CA CYS A 59 6.11 0.73 -3.85
C CYS A 59 6.78 -0.63 -3.61
N THR A 60 6.31 -1.41 -2.62
CA THR A 60 6.69 -2.82 -2.49
C THR A 60 6.21 -3.60 -3.71
N VAL A 61 7.10 -4.37 -4.33
CA VAL A 61 6.74 -5.31 -5.39
C VAL A 61 6.47 -6.66 -4.74
N LEU A 62 5.22 -7.13 -4.81
CA LEU A 62 4.80 -8.46 -4.35
C LEU A 62 4.59 -9.38 -5.57
N ASN A 63 5.23 -10.54 -5.57
CA ASN A 63 5.18 -11.50 -6.66
C ASN A 63 4.15 -12.63 -6.37
N PRO A 64 3.66 -13.33 -7.42
CA PRO A 64 2.75 -14.47 -7.28
C PRO A 64 3.24 -15.61 -6.37
N ASP A 65 4.55 -15.75 -6.18
CA ASP A 65 5.18 -16.76 -5.33
C ASP A 65 5.32 -16.33 -3.85
N GLY A 66 4.63 -15.24 -3.47
CA GLY A 66 4.67 -14.64 -2.14
C GLY A 66 5.96 -13.88 -1.82
N SER A 67 6.97 -13.88 -2.70
CA SER A 67 8.17 -13.08 -2.51
C SER A 67 7.86 -11.59 -2.68
N PHE A 68 8.49 -10.75 -1.88
CA PHE A 68 8.34 -9.31 -2.02
C PHE A 68 9.65 -8.58 -1.79
N ARG A 69 9.77 -7.43 -2.45
CA ARG A 69 10.87 -6.49 -2.28
C ARG A 69 10.29 -5.12 -1.98
N ALA A 70 10.56 -4.63 -0.78
CA ALA A 70 10.29 -3.26 -0.40
C ALA A 70 11.26 -2.30 -1.08
N MET A 71 10.88 -1.03 -1.12
CA MET A 71 11.64 0.01 -1.81
C MET A 71 13.06 0.22 -1.25
N ASP A 72 13.25 0.06 0.06
CA ASP A 72 14.55 0.17 0.74
C ASP A 72 15.49 -1.01 0.45
N GLY A 73 15.07 -1.96 -0.40
CA GLY A 73 15.83 -3.15 -0.76
C GLY A 73 15.58 -4.33 0.20
N TYR A 74 14.80 -4.14 1.26
CA TYR A 74 14.36 -5.26 2.09
C TYR A 74 13.59 -6.27 1.24
N GLN A 75 13.99 -7.53 1.31
CA GLN A 75 13.37 -8.62 0.56
C GLN A 75 13.03 -9.76 1.51
N SER A 76 11.85 -10.35 1.30
CA SER A 76 11.38 -11.49 2.07
C SER A 76 10.33 -12.25 1.27
N ARG A 77 9.71 -13.26 1.90
CA ARG A 77 8.61 -14.03 1.34
C ARG A 77 7.55 -14.25 2.43
N LEU A 78 6.29 -14.15 2.03
CA LEU A 78 5.16 -14.52 2.88
C LEU A 78 5.22 -16.03 3.16
N LYS A 79 4.99 -16.42 4.41
CA LYS A 79 4.78 -17.82 4.77
C LYS A 79 3.33 -18.21 4.49
N ASP A 80 3.09 -19.51 4.40
CA ASP A 80 1.73 -20.03 4.25
C ASP A 80 0.80 -19.49 5.35
N GLY A 81 -0.35 -18.97 4.92
CA GLY A 81 -1.33 -18.29 5.77
C GLY A 81 -0.99 -16.84 6.15
N GLU A 82 0.22 -16.34 5.87
CA GLU A 82 0.54 -14.92 6.05
C GLU A 82 -0.15 -14.06 4.98
N CYS A 83 -0.39 -12.81 5.34
CA CYS A 83 -1.00 -11.86 4.43
C CYS A 83 -0.38 -10.47 4.54
N MET A 84 -0.54 -9.69 3.48
CA MET A 84 -0.05 -8.33 3.35
C MET A 84 -1.17 -7.43 2.85
N ASP A 85 -1.32 -6.25 3.43
CA ASP A 85 -2.27 -5.26 2.91
C ASP A 85 -1.67 -4.47 1.72
N MET A 86 -2.49 -3.67 1.05
CA MET A 86 -2.05 -2.82 -0.07
C MET A 86 -1.02 -1.75 0.32
N TYR A 87 -0.64 -1.64 1.59
CA TYR A 87 0.32 -0.68 2.15
C TYR A 87 1.61 -1.33 2.63
N GLY A 88 1.85 -2.60 2.28
CA GLY A 88 3.06 -3.33 2.61
C GLY A 88 3.14 -3.77 4.07
N ILE A 89 2.03 -3.72 4.83
CA ILE A 89 2.00 -4.20 6.22
C ILE A 89 1.74 -5.70 6.20
N LYS A 90 2.66 -6.47 6.79
CA LYS A 90 2.54 -7.91 6.94
C LYS A 90 1.76 -8.29 8.21
N TYR A 91 0.94 -9.33 8.08
CA TYR A 91 0.14 -9.94 9.13
C TYR A 91 0.37 -11.45 9.15
N ARG A 92 0.28 -12.04 10.34
CA ARG A 92 0.47 -13.49 10.54
C ARG A 92 -0.65 -14.32 9.91
N ASN A 93 -1.83 -13.72 9.78
CA ASN A 93 -3.02 -14.31 9.18
C ASN A 93 -4.12 -13.24 9.01
N GLU A 94 -5.13 -13.62 8.24
CA GLU A 94 -6.32 -12.80 7.97
C GLU A 94 -7.03 -12.34 9.25
N TYR A 95 -7.17 -13.22 10.24
CA TYR A 95 -7.81 -12.87 11.50
C TYR A 95 -7.08 -11.71 12.19
N GLN A 96 -5.74 -11.73 12.21
CA GLN A 96 -4.96 -10.63 12.76
C GLN A 96 -5.17 -9.33 11.98
N TYR A 97 -5.21 -9.39 10.66
CA TYR A 97 -5.53 -8.24 9.82
C TYR A 97 -6.91 -7.68 10.19
N ARG A 98 -7.96 -8.50 10.12
CA ARG A 98 -9.34 -8.08 10.42
C ARG A 98 -9.46 -7.48 11.81
N TYR A 99 -8.86 -8.11 12.81
CA TYR A 99 -8.87 -7.60 14.18
C TYR A 99 -8.18 -6.23 14.29
N LYS A 100 -6.97 -6.08 13.72
CA LYS A 100 -6.22 -4.83 13.75
C LYS A 100 -6.95 -3.73 12.99
N THR A 101 -7.37 -3.98 11.76
CA THR A 101 -8.08 -3.02 10.91
C THR A 101 -9.40 -2.59 11.55
N LYS A 102 -10.20 -3.52 12.09
CA LYS A 102 -11.45 -3.18 12.81
C LYS A 102 -11.19 -2.33 14.05
N LYS A 103 -10.16 -2.66 14.83
CA LYS A 103 -9.77 -1.89 16.01
C LYS A 103 -9.29 -0.49 15.64
N GLU A 104 -8.46 -0.41 14.60
CA GLU A 104 -7.82 0.82 14.12
C GLU A 104 -8.79 1.77 13.42
N ASN A 105 -9.81 1.24 12.76
CA ASN A 105 -10.81 2.02 12.02
C ASN A 105 -12.07 2.32 12.86
N LYS A 106 -12.12 1.89 14.12
CA LYS A 106 -13.28 2.07 15.00
C LYS A 106 -13.59 3.57 15.21
N GLY A 107 -14.74 4.00 14.69
CA GLY A 107 -15.22 5.38 14.82
C GLY A 107 -14.63 6.35 13.80
N LEU A 108 -13.99 5.83 12.74
CA LEU A 108 -13.57 6.63 11.58
C LEU A 108 -14.57 6.44 10.44
N ALA A 109 -14.92 7.53 9.75
CA ALA A 109 -15.64 7.46 8.48
C ALA A 109 -14.73 6.91 7.37
N GLN A 110 -15.30 6.34 6.32
CA GLN A 110 -14.53 5.77 5.20
C GLN A 110 -13.57 6.80 4.57
N SER A 111 -14.00 8.06 4.46
CA SER A 111 -13.14 9.15 3.98
C SER A 111 -11.93 9.44 4.90
N GLN A 112 -12.07 9.23 6.21
CA GLN A 112 -10.98 9.37 7.18
C GLN A 112 -10.04 8.16 7.13
N ILE A 113 -10.58 6.97 6.92
CA ILE A 113 -9.81 5.75 6.66
C ILE A 113 -9.00 5.93 5.38
N ASP A 114 -9.65 6.36 4.30
CA ASP A 114 -8.99 6.60 3.02
C ASP A 114 -7.94 7.70 3.16
N ASN A 115 -8.21 8.84 3.79
CA ASN A 115 -7.20 9.88 4.02
C ASN A 115 -6.01 9.41 4.87
N ARG A 116 -6.27 8.62 5.93
CA ARG A 116 -5.22 8.01 6.77
C ARG A 116 -4.25 7.19 5.93
N TYR A 117 -4.78 6.48 4.95
CA TYR A 117 -4.00 5.61 4.13
C TYR A 117 -3.49 6.27 2.84
N GLN A 118 -4.17 7.30 2.32
CA GLN A 118 -3.88 7.95 1.02
C GLN A 118 -2.67 8.89 1.06
N ASN A 119 -2.26 9.35 2.24
CA ASN A 119 -1.24 10.38 2.41
C ASN A 119 0.01 9.88 3.14
N LYS A 120 0.54 8.70 2.79
CA LYS A 120 1.89 8.27 3.25
C LYS A 120 3.00 8.92 2.42
N LEU A 121 2.85 10.22 2.15
CA LEU A 121 3.90 11.01 1.53
C LEU A 121 5.12 10.99 2.46
N HIS A 122 6.23 10.44 1.98
CA HIS A 122 7.48 10.39 2.74
C HIS A 122 8.69 10.52 1.81
N TYR A 123 9.81 10.95 2.39
CA TYR A 123 11.08 11.07 1.69
C TYR A 123 12.02 9.99 2.18
N ILE A 124 12.44 9.09 1.31
CA ILE A 124 13.34 7.99 1.64
C ILE A 124 14.61 8.10 0.81
N LYS A 125 15.75 7.74 1.41
CA LYS A 125 17.00 7.64 0.68
C LYS A 125 17.26 6.20 0.24
N VAL A 126 17.46 6.00 -1.05
CA VAL A 126 17.78 4.70 -1.66
C VAL A 126 18.90 4.90 -2.67
N SER A 127 19.96 4.09 -2.55
CA SER A 127 21.15 4.14 -3.42
C SER A 127 21.71 5.56 -3.56
N GLY A 128 21.83 6.27 -2.44
CA GLY A 128 22.39 7.63 -2.41
C GLY A 128 21.48 8.76 -2.92
N LYS A 129 20.26 8.47 -3.36
CA LYS A 129 19.29 9.45 -3.88
C LYS A 129 18.04 9.50 -3.00
N VAL A 130 17.48 10.69 -2.82
CA VAL A 130 16.18 10.85 -2.14
C VAL A 130 15.05 10.72 -3.15
N TYR A 131 14.01 10.01 -2.74
CA TYR A 131 12.77 9.87 -3.48
C TYR A 131 11.61 10.40 -2.64
N GLN A 132 10.75 11.16 -3.27
CA GLN A 132 9.41 11.43 -2.80
C GLN A 132 8.55 10.22 -3.12
N VAL A 133 8.01 9.58 -2.09
CA VAL A 133 7.15 8.41 -2.23
C VAL A 133 5.75 8.83 -1.85
N THR A 134 4.84 8.71 -2.81
CA THR A 134 3.41 8.81 -2.60
C THR A 134 2.79 7.42 -2.78
N ASN A 135 1.49 7.33 -2.55
CA ASN A 135 0.75 6.11 -2.81
C ASN A 135 0.64 5.73 -4.30
N ALA A 136 0.93 6.67 -5.20
CA ALA A 136 0.72 6.52 -6.63
C ALA A 136 2.01 6.65 -7.44
N SER A 137 3.04 7.27 -6.87
CA SER A 137 4.27 7.59 -7.58
C SER A 137 5.47 7.60 -6.67
N GLN A 138 6.61 7.27 -7.28
CA GLN A 138 7.91 7.48 -6.71
C GLN A 138 8.68 8.42 -7.64
N GLU A 139 8.99 9.61 -7.15
CA GLU A 139 9.72 10.60 -7.92
C GLU A 139 11.03 10.93 -7.24
N ARG A 140 12.12 10.86 -8.01
CA ARG A 140 13.42 11.31 -7.51
C ARG A 140 13.30 12.78 -7.13
N LEU A 141 13.68 13.11 -5.91
CA LEU A 141 13.72 14.50 -5.46
C LEU A 141 14.75 15.26 -6.29
N ARG A 142 14.30 16.27 -7.04
CA ARG A 142 15.16 17.08 -7.94
C ARG A 142 15.57 18.42 -7.34
N LYS A 143 14.80 18.92 -6.39
CA LYS A 143 15.00 20.20 -5.71
C LYS A 143 14.88 19.97 -4.20
N ASN A 144 15.45 20.87 -3.42
CA ASN A 144 15.34 20.80 -1.98
C ASN A 144 13.86 20.91 -1.56
N VAL A 145 13.48 20.22 -0.49
CA VAL A 145 12.13 20.27 0.06
C VAL A 145 12.17 20.65 1.53
N ASN A 146 11.28 21.56 1.92
CA ASN A 146 11.08 21.93 3.31
C ASN A 146 9.96 21.07 3.90
N LEU A 147 10.24 20.41 5.02
CA LEU A 147 9.26 19.63 5.77
C LEU A 147 8.48 20.52 6.74
N GLY A 148 7.38 19.99 7.28
CA GLY A 148 6.49 20.74 8.16
C GLY A 148 7.15 21.30 9.43
N ASN A 149 8.26 20.71 9.87
CA ASN A 149 9.04 21.16 11.03
C ASN A 149 10.24 22.06 10.65
N GLY A 150 10.33 22.53 9.41
CA GLY A 150 11.42 23.40 8.96
C GLY A 150 12.69 22.66 8.52
N ILE A 151 12.73 21.33 8.58
CA ILE A 151 13.86 20.55 8.04
C ILE A 151 13.91 20.70 6.52
N LEU A 152 15.04 21.17 6.00
CA LEU A 152 15.33 21.20 4.57
C LEU A 152 16.04 19.91 4.17
N ILE A 153 15.44 19.13 3.26
CA ILE A 153 16.04 17.92 2.68
C ILE A 153 16.53 18.22 1.26
N GLU A 154 17.78 17.86 0.99
CA GLU A 154 18.40 17.96 -0.33
C GLU A 154 18.28 16.64 -1.13
N PRO A 155 18.36 16.66 -2.48
CA PRO A 155 18.28 15.49 -3.35
C PRO A 155 19.19 14.29 -3.02
N PHE A 156 20.32 14.52 -2.34
CA PHE A 156 21.30 13.50 -1.96
C PHE A 156 21.21 13.07 -0.49
N GLY A 157 20.17 13.54 0.21
CA GLY A 157 19.82 13.16 1.58
C GLY A 157 20.59 13.91 2.65
N ILE A 158 21.26 15.00 2.30
CA ILE A 158 21.73 15.97 3.28
C ILE A 158 20.51 16.71 3.80
N TYR A 159 20.42 16.88 5.11
CA TYR A 159 19.37 17.65 5.74
C TYR A 159 19.91 18.51 6.88
N LYS A 160 19.22 19.64 7.12
CA LYS A 160 19.53 20.56 8.22
C LYS A 160 18.40 20.52 9.24
N GLU A 161 18.72 20.07 10.45
CA GLU A 161 17.86 20.19 11.62
C GLU A 161 18.22 21.48 12.36
N SER A 162 17.25 22.18 12.91
CA SER A 162 17.49 23.48 13.57
C SER A 162 18.59 23.36 14.64
N GLY A 163 19.65 24.14 14.49
CA GLY A 163 20.77 24.18 15.44
C GLY A 163 21.82 23.06 15.32
N LYS A 164 21.75 22.17 14.34
CA LYS A 164 22.76 21.11 14.10
C LYS A 164 23.52 21.30 12.78
N GLU A 165 24.75 20.80 12.74
CA GLU A 165 25.52 20.65 11.50
C GLU A 165 24.79 19.75 10.49
N GLN A 166 25.17 19.85 9.21
CA GLN A 166 24.60 19.03 8.13
C GLN A 166 24.65 17.54 8.49
N VAL A 167 23.48 16.91 8.55
CA VAL A 167 23.35 15.47 8.76
C VAL A 167 22.97 14.80 7.44
N ARG A 168 23.38 13.55 7.25
CA ARG A 168 23.05 12.79 6.04
C ARG A 168 22.19 11.59 6.37
N LEU A 169 21.12 11.40 5.60
CA LEU A 169 20.35 10.17 5.60
C LEU A 169 21.25 8.99 5.20
N LYS A 170 21.10 7.87 5.92
CA LYS A 170 21.58 6.55 5.45
C LYS A 170 20.57 5.99 4.46
N ASP A 171 21.01 5.06 3.63
CA ASP A 171 20.07 4.35 2.74
C ASP A 171 19.08 3.54 3.60
N GLY A 172 17.80 3.60 3.24
CA GLY A 172 16.69 3.03 4.00
C GLY A 172 16.01 4.02 4.96
N GLU A 173 16.74 5.01 5.50
CA GLU A 173 16.16 6.02 6.39
C GLU A 173 15.17 6.92 5.64
N CYS A 174 14.11 7.32 6.32
CA CYS A 174 13.09 8.19 5.75
C CYS A 174 12.58 9.27 6.72
N PHE A 175 11.94 10.28 6.14
CA PHE A 175 11.21 11.33 6.85
C PHE A 175 9.73 11.32 6.46
N SER A 176 8.85 11.51 7.44
CA SER A 176 7.47 11.92 7.18
C SER A 176 7.41 13.38 6.70
N MET A 177 6.28 13.78 6.12
CA MET A 177 6.04 15.20 5.79
C MET A 177 6.14 16.15 6.98
N GLY A 178 5.83 15.68 8.19
CA GLY A 178 5.98 16.46 9.42
C GLY A 178 7.42 16.56 9.91
N GLY A 179 8.37 15.89 9.25
CA GLY A 179 9.79 15.90 9.63
C GLY A 179 10.18 14.97 10.76
N ILE A 180 9.37 13.93 11.00
CA ILE A 180 9.76 12.83 11.89
C ILE A 180 10.64 11.86 11.09
N LYS A 181 11.83 11.57 11.61
CA LYS A 181 12.78 10.61 11.03
C LYS A 181 12.45 9.17 11.47
N PHE A 182 12.64 8.21 10.56
CA PHE A 182 12.54 6.78 10.83
C PHE A 182 13.76 6.04 10.26
N GLU A 183 14.16 4.95 10.91
CA GLU A 183 15.27 4.10 10.47
C GLU A 183 14.94 3.35 9.18
N SER A 184 13.66 3.06 8.96
CA SER A 184 13.16 2.44 7.75
C SER A 184 11.76 2.92 7.39
N SER A 185 11.39 2.72 6.13
CA SER A 185 9.99 2.87 5.67
C SER A 185 9.04 2.01 6.51
N TYR A 186 9.50 0.85 6.99
CA TYR A 186 8.73 -0.07 7.81
C TYR A 186 8.43 0.49 9.21
N ASP A 187 9.42 1.11 9.85
CA ASP A 187 9.24 1.71 11.18
C ASP A 187 8.29 2.89 11.14
N GLN A 188 8.37 3.70 10.08
CA GLN A 188 7.38 4.74 9.81
C GLN A 188 5.97 4.17 9.74
N ARG A 189 5.77 3.08 8.97
CA ARG A 189 4.47 2.41 8.85
C ARG A 189 3.94 1.95 10.21
N LYS A 190 4.81 1.40 11.06
CA LYS A 190 4.44 0.92 12.41
C LYS A 190 4.05 2.06 13.36
N MET A 191 4.74 3.20 13.29
CA MET A 191 4.50 4.35 14.18
C MET A 191 3.27 5.18 13.78
N SER A 192 2.96 5.31 12.49
CA SER A 192 1.68 5.92 12.04
C SER A 192 0.45 5.17 12.56
N VAL A 193 0.59 3.87 12.83
CA VAL A 193 -0.47 3.06 13.48
C VAL A 193 -0.56 3.36 14.98
N LYS A 194 0.57 3.66 15.65
CA LYS A 194 0.65 3.89 17.10
C LYS A 194 0.21 5.30 17.54
N ASN A 195 0.70 6.38 16.92
CA ASN A 195 0.48 7.76 17.40
C ASN A 195 -1.00 8.20 17.39
N ILE A 196 -1.83 7.62 16.52
CA ILE A 196 -3.29 7.88 16.49
C ILE A 196 -3.99 7.37 17.76
N ARG A 197 -3.41 6.38 18.44
CA ARG A 197 -3.92 5.84 19.70
C ARG A 197 -3.81 6.85 20.85
N GLU A 198 -2.79 7.71 20.81
CA GLU A 198 -2.47 8.71 21.83
C GLU A 198 -3.29 10.00 21.63
N THR A 199 -3.43 10.48 20.39
CA THR A 199 -4.29 11.66 20.08
C THR A 199 -5.77 11.45 20.44
N ARG A 200 -6.23 10.19 20.53
CA ARG A 200 -7.60 9.84 20.93
C ARG A 200 -7.82 9.89 22.45
N LEU A 201 -6.76 9.81 23.26
CA LEU A 201 -6.85 9.88 24.72
C LEU A 201 -6.83 11.33 25.23
N GLU A 202 -6.34 12.28 24.43
CA GLU A 202 -6.30 13.71 24.78
C GLU A 202 -7.58 14.48 24.39
N ILE A 203 -8.50 13.85 23.65
CA ILE A 203 -9.77 14.46 23.18
C ILE A 203 -10.98 13.80 23.86
N GLN A 204 -10.77 12.98 24.90
CA GLN A 204 -11.84 12.43 25.77
C GLN A 204 -11.79 13.08 27.15
#